data_AF-A0A7J9ERA3-F1
#
_entry.id   AF-A0A7J9ERA3-F1
#
_cell.length_a   1.000
_cell.length_b   1.000
_cell.length_c   1.000
_cell.angle_alpha   90.00
_cell.angle_beta   90.00
_cell.angle_gamma   90.00
#
_symmetry.space_group_name_H-M   'P 1'
#
loop_
_entity.id
_entity.type
_entity.pdbx_description
1 polymer ?
#
loop_
_entity_poly.entity_id
_entity_poly.type
_entity_poly.pdbx_seq_one_letter_code
_entity_poly.pdbx_strand_id
1 'polypeptide(L)'
;PNQICLVVVIFLSIFSLSSLPTSAIIPKANVSLPIRSSQLVENLCNGKAIQNRRFCLKALSTPEVIAAMDTTQLGTLIMKLEAANAKATLNVYNEIIKKPGSPHALKALNCCVEAYKYAIL
;
A
#
# COMPACT_ATOMS: atom_id res chain seq x y z
N PRO A 1 7.99 9.97 -23.29
CA PRO A 1 7.00 10.67 -22.44
C PRO A 1 6.81 10.04 -21.04
N ASN A 2 6.80 8.70 -20.93
CA ASN A 2 6.46 8.00 -19.68
C ASN A 2 7.65 7.78 -18.74
N GLN A 3 8.88 7.88 -19.24
CA GLN A 3 10.09 7.67 -18.42
C GLN A 3 10.36 8.82 -17.46
N ILE A 4 10.10 10.06 -17.86
CA ILE A 4 10.30 11.24 -16.99
C ILE A 4 9.34 11.18 -15.80
N CYS A 5 8.10 10.73 -16.01
CA CYS A 5 7.12 10.55 -14.94
C CYS A 5 7.58 9.48 -13.94
N LEU A 6 8.15 8.39 -14.43
CA LEU A 6 8.63 7.28 -13.60
C LEU A 6 9.86 7.69 -12.77
N VAL A 7 10.80 8.44 -13.36
CA VAL A 7 12.00 8.95 -12.68
C VAL A 7 11.65 9.96 -11.58
N VAL A 8 10.71 10.88 -11.84
CA VAL A 8 10.28 11.88 -10.86
C VAL A 8 9.57 11.25 -9.67
N VAL A 9 8.72 10.24 -9.89
CA VAL A 9 8.02 9.52 -8.81
C VAL A 9 9.01 8.75 -7.92
N ILE A 10 10.00 8.08 -8.52
CA ILE A 10 11.05 7.37 -7.77
C ILE A 10 11.86 8.36 -6.92
N PHE A 11 12.26 9.50 -7.50
CA PHE A 11 13.07 10.49 -6.81
C PHE A 11 12.34 11.12 -5.62
N LEU A 12 11.06 11.50 -5.79
CA LEU A 12 10.24 12.06 -4.71
C LEU A 12 9.95 11.05 -3.60
N SER A 13 9.81 9.77 -3.94
CA SER A 13 9.62 8.70 -2.97
C SER A 13 10.86 8.52 -2.09
N ILE A 14 12.05 8.44 -2.69
CA ILE A 14 13.33 8.29 -1.97
C ILE A 14 13.62 9.52 -1.09
N PHE A 15 13.34 10.73 -1.59
CA PHE A 15 13.52 11.98 -0.85
C PHE A 15 12.60 12.07 0.39
N SER A 16 11.37 11.58 0.26
CA SER A 16 10.41 11.52 1.39
C SER A 16 10.79 10.46 2.43
N LEU A 17 11.49 9.39 2.02
CA LEU A 17 12.00 8.33 2.90
C LEU A 17 13.26 8.72 3.66
N SER A 18 14.03 9.71 3.18
CA SER A 18 15.33 10.10 3.73
C SER A 18 15.27 11.24 4.76
N SER A 19 14.13 11.91 4.90
CA SER A 19 13.93 13.03 5.84
C SER A 19 13.34 12.63 7.20
N LEU A 20 13.27 11.32 7.52
CA LEU A 20 12.79 10.87 8.83
C LEU A 20 13.91 11.04 9.89
N PRO A 21 13.75 11.93 10.89
CA PRO A 21 14.76 12.12 11.91
C PRO A 21 14.85 10.87 12.79
N THR A 22 16.07 10.36 13.01
CA THR A 22 16.37 9.13 13.77
C THR A 22 16.40 9.38 15.29
N SER A 23 15.58 10.28 15.82
CA SER A 23 15.69 10.63 17.23
C SER A 23 14.35 11.02 17.84
N ALA A 24 13.66 10.02 18.39
CA ALA A 24 12.68 10.22 19.45
C ALA A 24 12.71 9.00 20.39
N ILE A 25 13.38 9.18 21.54
CA ILE A 25 13.24 8.32 22.71
C ILE A 25 11.89 8.68 23.36
N ILE A 26 10.88 7.82 23.23
CA ILE A 26 9.52 8.02 23.80
C ILE A 26 8.99 6.65 24.29
N PRO A 27 8.25 6.61 25.42
CA PRO A 27 8.43 5.63 26.48
C PRO A 27 7.64 4.34 26.26
N LYS A 28 7.97 3.37 27.11
CA LYS A 28 7.35 2.05 27.32
C LYS A 28 5.82 2.14 27.44
N ALA A 29 5.14 2.25 26.30
CA ALA A 29 3.72 1.98 26.18
C ALA A 29 3.55 0.46 26.09
N ASN A 30 2.56 -0.06 26.81
CA ASN A 30 2.22 -1.47 26.88
C ASN A 30 2.18 -2.07 25.47
N VAL A 31 3.20 -2.86 25.16
CA VAL A 31 3.34 -3.58 23.90
C VAL A 31 2.17 -4.55 23.86
N SER A 32 1.11 -4.17 23.12
CA SER A 32 0.16 -5.14 22.62
C SER A 32 0.99 -6.19 21.90
N LEU A 33 0.89 -7.44 22.39
CA LEU A 33 1.60 -8.58 21.81
C LEU A 33 1.46 -8.52 20.29
N PRO A 34 2.54 -8.72 19.52
CA PRO A 34 2.40 -8.77 18.07
C PRO A 34 1.35 -9.83 17.79
N ILE A 35 0.24 -9.43 17.17
CA ILE A 35 -0.79 -10.38 16.77
C ILE A 35 -0.05 -11.40 15.93
N ARG A 36 0.07 -12.63 16.44
CA ARG A 36 0.90 -13.65 15.83
C ARG A 36 0.31 -13.87 14.44
N SER A 37 1.11 -13.55 13.42
CA SER A 37 0.73 -13.81 12.04
C SER A 37 0.38 -15.30 11.93
N SER A 38 -0.70 -15.62 11.23
CA SER A 38 -1.01 -17.03 10.98
C SER A 38 0.11 -17.62 10.13
N GLN A 39 0.39 -18.91 10.29
CA GLN A 39 1.39 -19.61 9.49
C GLN A 39 1.14 -19.44 7.98
N LEU A 40 -0.13 -19.28 7.60
CA LEU A 40 -0.57 -19.06 6.24
C LEU A 40 -0.13 -17.69 5.70
N VAL A 41 -0.28 -16.63 6.50
CA VAL A 41 0.22 -15.29 6.17
C VAL A 41 1.75 -15.25 6.18
N GLU A 42 2.41 -15.91 7.14
CA GLU A 42 3.87 -15.99 7.16
C GLU A 42 4.42 -16.68 5.91
N ASN A 43 3.85 -17.82 5.52
CA ASN A 43 4.26 -18.54 4.32
C ASN A 43 4.05 -17.71 3.06
N LEU A 44 2.91 -17.01 2.95
CA LEU A 44 2.64 -16.09 1.83
C LEU A 44 3.70 -14.99 1.77
N CYS A 45 3.92 -14.27 2.88
CA CYS A 45 4.85 -13.13 2.91
C CYS A 45 6.32 -13.53 2.78
N ASN A 46 6.66 -14.81 3.00
CA ASN A 46 7.98 -15.39 2.72
C ASN A 46 8.13 -15.87 1.26
N GLY A 47 7.06 -15.83 0.46
CA GLY A 47 7.08 -16.24 -0.93
C GLY A 47 8.03 -15.40 -1.78
N LYS A 48 8.73 -16.03 -2.73
CA LYS A 48 9.74 -15.38 -3.59
C LYS A 48 9.20 -14.18 -4.39
N ALA A 49 7.89 -14.16 -4.67
CA ALA A 49 7.23 -13.07 -5.38
C ALA A 49 7.00 -11.82 -4.50
N ILE A 50 7.04 -11.97 -3.17
CA ILE A 50 6.80 -10.87 -2.23
C ILE A 50 8.11 -10.10 -2.00
N GLN A 51 8.20 -8.93 -2.61
CA GLN A 51 9.40 -8.09 -2.54
C GLN A 51 9.59 -7.42 -1.17
N ASN A 52 8.49 -7.06 -0.51
CA ASN A 52 8.52 -6.38 0.79
C ASN A 52 7.79 -7.19 1.86
N ARG A 53 8.51 -8.15 2.43
CA ARG A 53 8.01 -9.02 3.51
C ARG A 53 7.45 -8.23 4.70
N ARG A 54 8.15 -7.17 5.13
CA ARG A 54 7.73 -6.36 6.29
C ARG A 54 6.39 -5.68 6.01
N PHE A 55 6.25 -5.09 4.82
CA PHE A 55 5.01 -4.47 4.40
C PHE A 55 3.88 -5.50 4.30
N CYS A 56 4.13 -6.67 3.69
CA CYS A 56 3.16 -7.76 3.59
C CYS A 56 2.63 -8.18 4.96
N LEU A 57 3.52 -8.46 5.93
CA LEU A 57 3.12 -8.85 7.28
C LEU A 57 2.29 -7.77 7.98
N LYS A 58 2.64 -6.50 7.78
CA LYS A 58 1.90 -5.36 8.36
C LYS A 58 0.55 -5.14 7.68
N ALA A 59 0.46 -5.33 6.36
CA ALA A 59 -0.78 -5.16 5.61
C ALA A 59 -1.79 -6.27 5.96
N LEU A 60 -1.30 -7.48 6.25
CA LEU A 60 -2.12 -8.66 6.52
C LEU A 60 -2.34 -8.93 8.02
N SER A 61 -1.96 -8.01 8.91
CA SER A 61 -2.12 -8.19 10.35
C SER A 61 -3.52 -7.84 10.88
N THR A 62 -4.56 -7.91 10.04
CA THR A 62 -5.94 -7.66 10.51
C THR A 62 -6.53 -8.94 11.13
N PRO A 63 -7.41 -8.82 12.15
CA PRO A 63 -8.02 -9.99 12.78
C PRO A 63 -8.74 -10.91 11.79
N GLU A 64 -9.43 -10.37 10.78
CA GLU A 64 -10.13 -11.19 9.78
C GLU A 64 -9.15 -11.98 8.91
N VAL A 65 -8.04 -11.36 8.49
CA VAL A 65 -7.01 -11.98 7.66
C VAL A 65 -6.25 -13.06 8.43
N ILE A 66 -5.96 -12.82 9.71
CA ILE A 66 -5.27 -13.77 10.57
C ILE A 66 -6.15 -14.98 10.88
N ALA A 67 -7.47 -14.79 10.96
CA ALA A 67 -8.44 -15.86 11.17
C ALA A 67 -8.69 -16.74 9.93
N ALA A 68 -8.13 -16.40 8.76
CA ALA A 68 -8.29 -17.19 7.55
C ALA A 68 -7.75 -18.63 7.75
N MET A 69 -8.62 -19.62 7.49
CA MET A 69 -8.28 -21.02 7.73
C MET A 69 -7.54 -21.69 6.56
N ASP A 70 -7.68 -21.14 5.36
CA ASP A 70 -7.11 -21.69 4.13
C ASP A 70 -6.71 -20.58 3.13
N THR A 71 -6.02 -20.97 2.06
CA THR A 71 -5.50 -20.05 1.04
C THR A 71 -6.59 -19.40 0.20
N THR A 72 -7.75 -20.02 0.05
CA THR A 72 -8.89 -19.48 -0.70
C THR A 72 -9.54 -18.35 0.09
N GLN A 73 -9.79 -18.57 1.38
CA GLN A 73 -10.27 -17.53 2.29
C GLN A 73 -9.27 -16.38 2.39
N LEU A 74 -7.98 -16.69 2.56
CA LEU A 74 -6.95 -15.66 2.61
C LEU A 74 -6.90 -14.85 1.30
N GLY A 75 -6.90 -15.51 0.15
CA GLY A 75 -6.89 -14.84 -1.16
C GLY A 75 -8.10 -13.92 -1.35
N THR A 76 -9.28 -14.36 -0.91
CA THR A 76 -10.51 -13.56 -0.95
C THR A 76 -10.41 -12.31 -0.07
N LEU A 77 -9.86 -12.45 1.14
CA LEU A 77 -9.68 -11.33 2.06
C LEU A 77 -8.64 -10.33 1.55
N ILE A 78 -7.53 -10.82 0.96
CA ILE A 78 -6.51 -9.98 0.33
C ILE A 78 -7.11 -9.18 -0.82
N MET A 79 -7.84 -9.81 -1.73
CA MET A 79 -8.49 -9.12 -2.85
C MET A 79 -9.45 -8.02 -2.38
N LYS A 80 -10.24 -8.29 -1.33
CA LYS A 80 -11.12 -7.27 -0.71
C LYS A 80 -10.33 -6.10 -0.13
N LEU A 81 -9.22 -6.39 0.56
CA LEU A 81 -8.34 -5.36 1.14
C LEU A 81 -7.71 -4.49 0.05
N GLU A 82 -7.21 -5.13 -1.02
CA GLU A 82 -6.61 -4.45 -2.18
C GLU A 82 -7.63 -3.58 -2.91
N ALA A 83 -8.85 -4.08 -3.16
CA ALA A 83 -9.93 -3.31 -3.78
C ALA A 83 -10.33 -2.10 -2.92
N ALA A 84 -10.43 -2.27 -1.59
CA ALA A 84 -10.72 -1.17 -0.68
C ALA A 84 -9.62 -0.09 -0.70
N ASN A 85 -8.35 -0.51 -0.68
CA ASN A 85 -7.21 0.40 -0.73
C ASN A 85 -7.11 1.12 -2.10
N ALA A 86 -7.38 0.40 -3.19
CA ALA A 86 -7.45 0.97 -4.54
C ALA A 86 -8.55 2.03 -4.64
N LYS A 87 -9.74 1.75 -4.09
CA LYS A 87 -10.85 2.71 -4.03
C LYS A 87 -10.50 3.95 -3.20
N ALA A 88 -9.85 3.78 -2.04
CA ALA A 88 -9.38 4.90 -1.24
C ALA A 88 -8.37 5.77 -1.98
N THR A 89 -7.43 5.13 -2.69
CA THR A 89 -6.43 5.83 -3.51
C THR A 89 -7.06 6.58 -4.68
N LEU A 90 -8.03 5.98 -5.36
CA LEU A 90 -8.80 6.62 -6.42
C LEU A 90 -9.51 7.89 -5.93
N ASN A 91 -10.11 7.85 -4.73
CA ASN A 91 -10.72 9.03 -4.12
C ASN A 91 -9.70 10.14 -3.89
N VAL A 92 -8.49 9.80 -3.41
CA VAL A 92 -7.41 10.78 -3.25
C VAL A 92 -7.03 11.41 -4.59
N TYR A 93 -6.86 10.62 -5.66
CA TYR A 93 -6.56 11.17 -6.99
C TYR A 93 -7.67 12.10 -7.50
N ASN A 94 -8.94 11.72 -7.32
CA ASN A 94 -10.08 12.55 -7.71
C ASN A 94 -10.07 13.91 -6.97
N GLU A 95 -9.66 13.95 -5.70
CA GLU A 95 -9.52 15.22 -4.97
C GLU A 95 -8.29 16.03 -5.41
N ILE A 96 -7.18 15.37 -5.76
CA ILE A 96 -5.98 16.07 -6.26
C ILE A 96 -6.27 16.74 -7.61
N ILE A 97 -6.99 16.05 -8.51
CA ILE A 97 -7.32 16.56 -9.86
C ILE A 97 -8.17 17.85 -9.81
N LYS A 98 -8.97 18.04 -8.76
CA LYS A 98 -9.76 19.27 -8.59
C LYS A 98 -8.90 20.50 -8.30
N LYS A 99 -7.66 20.31 -7.84
CA LYS A 99 -6.74 21.41 -7.50
C LYS A 99 -6.05 21.94 -8.76
N PRO A 100 -5.78 23.25 -8.86
CA PRO A 100 -4.99 23.80 -9.95
C PRO A 100 -3.62 23.13 -10.02
N GLY A 101 -3.20 22.73 -11.21
CA GLY A 101 -1.93 22.06 -11.46
C GLY A 101 -1.48 22.25 -12.89
N SER A 102 -0.26 21.79 -13.21
CA SER A 102 0.23 21.85 -14.59
C SER A 102 -0.55 20.87 -15.48
N PRO A 103 -0.72 21.17 -16.79
CA PRO A 103 -1.37 20.24 -17.72
C PRO A 103 -0.71 18.86 -17.76
N HIS A 104 0.61 18.82 -17.57
CA HIS A 104 1.38 17.57 -17.52
C HIS A 104 1.04 16.73 -16.28
N ALA A 105 0.95 17.36 -15.11
CA ALA A 105 0.54 16.68 -13.88
C ALA A 105 -0.90 16.16 -13.98
N LEU A 106 -1.82 16.96 -14.53
CA LEU A 106 -3.20 16.56 -14.75
C LEU A 106 -3.30 15.35 -15.68
N LYS A 107 -2.52 15.33 -16.77
CA LYS A 107 -2.47 14.18 -17.68
C LYS A 107 -1.99 12.90 -16.97
N ALA A 108 -0.94 12.99 -16.15
CA ALA A 108 -0.43 11.85 -15.39
C ALA A 108 -1.47 11.35 -14.36
N LEU A 109 -2.11 12.25 -13.63
CA LEU A 109 -3.14 11.92 -12.65
C LEU A 109 -4.35 11.23 -13.30
N ASN A 110 -4.80 11.71 -14.47
CA ASN A 110 -5.88 11.05 -15.21
C ASN A 110 -5.50 9.63 -15.65
N CYS A 111 -4.26 9.39 -16.08
CA CYS A 111 -3.79 8.03 -16.36
C CYS A 111 -3.84 7.14 -15.11
N CYS A 112 -3.49 7.65 -13.93
CA CYS A 112 -3.62 6.91 -12.67
C CYS A 112 -5.09 6.62 -12.35
N VAL A 113 -5.99 7.59 -12.49
CA VAL A 113 -7.42 7.40 -12.25
C VAL A 113 -8.00 6.26 -13.07
N GLU A 114 -7.71 6.21 -14.37
CA GLU A 114 -8.21 5.13 -15.24
C GLU A 114 -7.62 3.76 -14.86
N ALA A 115 -6.33 3.71 -14.52
CA ALA A 115 -5.71 2.47 -14.05
C ALA A 115 -6.37 1.95 -12.75
N TYR A 116 -6.68 2.84 -11.80
CA TYR A 116 -7.34 2.45 -10.55
C TYR A 116 -8.80 2.06 -10.75
N LYS A 117 -9.54 2.67 -11.70
CA LYS A 117 -10.89 2.21 -12.05
C LYS A 117 -10.88 0.77 -12.55
N TYR A 118 -9.92 0.43 -13.40
CA TYR A 118 -9.78 -0.94 -13.92
C TYR A 118 -9.38 -1.93 -12.81
N ALA A 119 -8.49 -1.54 -11.89
CA ALA A 119 -8.01 -2.40 -10.81
C ALA A 119 -9.04 -2.69 -9.70
N ILE A 120 -10.16 -1.96 -9.65
CA ILE A 120 -11.23 -2.14 -8.66
C ILE A 120 -12.32 -3.10 -9.17
N LEU A 121 -12.47 -3.22 -10.50
CA LEU A 121 -13.47 -4.08 -11.16
C LEU A 121 -13.10 -5.56 -11.02
#